data_AF-A0A9X4M4C1-F1
#
_entry.id   AF-A0A9X4M4C1-F1
#
_cell.length_a   1.000
_cell.length_b   1.000
_cell.length_c   1.000
_cell.angle_alpha   90.00
_cell.angle_beta   90.00
_cell.angle_gamma   90.00
#
_symmetry.space_group_name_H-M   'P 1'
#
loop_
_entity.id
_entity.type
_entity.pdbx_description
1 polymer ?
#
loop_
_entity_poly.entity_id
_entity_poly.type
_entity_poly.pdbx_seq_one_letter_code
_entity_poly.pdbx_strand_id
1 'polypeptide(L)'
;MGLSRRGWERAGLVLLLAGTAVTYLWNITVNGMGNQFYAAAAQAGSTNWEALLFGSLDTGNFITVDKPPLSQWVMGLSGQIFGFSSASMLIP
;
A
#
# COMPACT_ATOMS: atom_id res chain seq x y z
N MET A 1 -8.76 -32.14 25.46
CA MET A 1 -8.60 -30.71 25.80
C MET A 1 -9.36 -29.88 24.78
N GLY A 2 -10.50 -29.30 25.17
CA GLY A 2 -11.22 -28.36 24.32
C GLY A 2 -10.60 -26.97 24.44
N LEU A 3 -10.54 -26.23 23.33
CA LEU A 3 -10.17 -24.80 23.36
C LEU A 3 -11.14 -24.04 24.27
N SER A 4 -10.62 -23.12 25.07
CA SER A 4 -11.46 -22.22 25.87
C SER A 4 -12.30 -21.32 24.95
N ARG A 5 -13.37 -20.72 25.47
CA ARG A 5 -14.19 -19.73 24.73
C ARG A 5 -13.32 -18.65 24.05
N ARG A 6 -12.34 -18.12 24.79
CA ARG A 6 -11.35 -17.16 24.26
C ARG A 6 -10.46 -17.74 23.16
N GLY A 7 -10.15 -19.04 23.22
CA GLY A 7 -9.43 -19.76 22.18
C GLY A 7 -10.22 -19.85 20.87
N TRP A 8 -11.51 -20.17 20.96
CA TRP A 8 -12.41 -20.17 19.79
C TRP A 8 -12.65 -18.78 19.20
N GLU A 9 -12.81 -17.75 20.05
CA GLU A 9 -12.94 -16.36 19.60
C GLU A 9 -11.68 -15.91 18.82
N ARG A 10 -10.48 -16.25 19.31
CA ARG A 10 -9.22 -15.95 18.61
C ARG A 10 -9.09 -16.72 17.30
N ALA A 11 -9.44 -18.01 17.28
CA ALA A 11 -9.40 -18.80 16.07
C ALA A 11 -10.37 -18.25 15.01
N GLY A 12 -11.58 -17.87 15.42
CA GLY A 12 -12.55 -17.21 14.56
C GLY A 12 -12.04 -15.88 14.00
N LEU A 13 -11.40 -15.05 14.84
CA LEU A 13 -10.80 -13.80 14.41
C LEU A 13 -9.67 -14.02 13.38
N VAL A 14 -8.78 -14.99 13.63
CA VAL A 14 -7.70 -15.32 12.69
C VAL A 14 -8.27 -15.80 11.35
N LEU A 15 -9.28 -16.67 11.38
CA LEU A 15 -9.94 -17.17 10.17
C LEU A 15 -10.60 -16.02 9.39
N LEU A 16 -11.27 -15.10 10.09
CA LEU A 16 -11.89 -13.93 9.48
C LEU A 16 -10.84 -13.04 8.80
N LEU A 17 -9.78 -12.67 9.53
CA LEU A 17 -8.72 -11.80 8.99
C LEU A 17 -7.99 -12.45 7.82
N ALA A 18 -7.71 -13.76 7.90
CA ALA A 18 -7.10 -14.50 6.79
C ALA A 18 -8.01 -14.55 5.56
N GLY A 19 -9.31 -14.81 5.75
CA GLY A 19 -10.29 -14.77 4.66
C GLY A 19 -10.40 -13.39 4.02
N THR A 20 -10.43 -12.33 4.83
CA THR A 20 -10.40 -10.94 4.33
C THR A 20 -9.12 -10.64 3.56
N ALA A 21 -7.95 -11.01 4.09
CA ALA A 21 -6.68 -10.80 3.41
C ALA A 21 -6.63 -11.52 2.05
N VAL A 22 -7.05 -12.79 2.00
CA VAL A 22 -7.10 -13.55 0.73
C VAL A 22 -8.02 -12.85 -0.27
N THR A 23 -9.23 -12.46 0.14
CA THR A 23 -10.19 -11.81 -0.77
C THR A 23 -9.73 -10.44 -1.28
N TYR A 24 -9.03 -9.65 -0.46
CA TYR A 24 -8.50 -8.33 -0.86
C TYR A 24 -7.27 -8.44 -1.77
N LEU A 25 -6.40 -9.42 -1.52
CA LEU A 25 -5.14 -9.58 -2.25
C LEU A 25 -5.30 -10.44 -3.51
N TRP A 26 -6.40 -11.17 -3.65
CA TRP A 26 -6.64 -12.04 -4.79
C TRP A 26 -6.63 -11.24 -6.10
N ASN A 27 -5.62 -11.51 -6.93
CA ASN A 27 -5.44 -10.85 -8.24
C ASN A 27 -5.41 -9.31 -8.17
N ILE A 28 -4.88 -8.74 -7.08
CA ILE A 28 -4.91 -7.29 -6.83
C ILE A 28 -4.32 -6.43 -7.96
N THR A 29 -3.30 -6.94 -8.66
CA THR A 29 -2.61 -6.25 -9.77
C THR A 29 -3.45 -6.12 -11.04
N VAL A 30 -4.61 -6.80 -11.13
CA VAL A 30 -5.56 -6.63 -12.24
C VAL A 30 -6.07 -5.19 -12.34
N ASN A 31 -6.00 -4.42 -11.25
CA ASN A 31 -6.36 -3.01 -11.21
C ASN A 31 -5.28 -2.09 -11.82
N GLY A 32 -4.18 -2.65 -12.34
CA GLY A 32 -3.07 -1.88 -12.90
C GLY A 32 -2.50 -0.93 -11.85
N MET A 33 -2.33 0.35 -12.20
CA MET A 33 -1.86 1.36 -11.25
C MET A 33 -3.00 2.04 -10.48
N GLY A 34 -4.24 1.56 -10.59
CA GLY A 34 -5.40 2.25 -10.01
C GLY A 34 -5.51 3.68 -10.55
N ASN A 35 -5.25 4.67 -9.69
CA ASN A 35 -5.23 6.07 -10.08
C ASN A 35 -3.82 6.53 -10.47
N GLN A 36 -3.62 6.87 -11.74
CA GLN A 36 -2.33 7.27 -12.30
C GLN A 36 -1.72 8.52 -11.64
N PHE A 37 -2.54 9.46 -11.17
CA PHE A 37 -2.06 10.67 -10.52
C PHE A 37 -1.36 10.34 -9.20
N TYR A 38 -1.96 9.48 -8.37
CA TYR A 38 -1.33 9.01 -7.14
C TYR A 38 -0.20 8.02 -7.41
N ALA A 39 -0.33 7.19 -8.45
CA ALA A 39 0.73 6.28 -8.84
C ALA A 39 2.03 7.01 -9.24
N ALA A 40 1.92 8.14 -9.93
CA ALA A 40 3.08 8.99 -10.25
C ALA A 40 3.76 9.51 -8.98
N ALA A 41 2.98 9.93 -7.98
CA ALA A 41 3.53 10.36 -6.69
C ALA A 41 4.27 9.23 -5.95
N ALA A 42 3.64 8.05 -5.88
CA ALA A 42 4.26 6.87 -5.28
C ALA A 42 5.53 6.44 -6.04
N GLN A 43 5.54 6.54 -7.37
CA GLN A 43 6.70 6.23 -8.20
C GLN A 43 7.86 7.20 -7.94
N ALA A 44 7.60 8.49 -7.97
CA ALA A 44 8.62 9.50 -7.67
C ALA A 44 9.17 9.31 -6.25
N GLY A 45 8.28 9.13 -5.26
CA GLY A 45 8.64 8.85 -3.88
C GLY A 45 9.42 7.54 -3.68
N SER A 46 9.21 6.53 -4.54
CA SER A 46 9.96 5.27 -4.50
C SER A 46 11.42 5.39 -4.98
N THR A 47 11.81 6.54 -5.53
CA THR A 47 13.18 6.77 -6.04
C THR A 47 13.84 7.98 -5.42
N ASN A 48 13.08 8.89 -4.80
CA ASN A 48 13.57 10.12 -4.22
C ASN A 48 12.85 10.45 -2.90
N TRP A 49 13.63 10.65 -1.84
CA TRP A 49 13.12 10.94 -0.48
C TRP A 49 12.44 12.29 -0.34
N GLU A 50 12.86 13.31 -1.09
CA GLU A 50 12.23 14.62 -1.11
C GLU A 50 10.85 14.55 -1.80
N ALA A 51 10.80 13.86 -2.95
CA ALA A 51 9.54 13.58 -3.64
C ALA A 51 8.58 12.76 -2.77
N LEU A 52 9.10 11.81 -1.98
CA LEU A 52 8.33 11.08 -1.00
C LEU A 52 7.77 12.02 0.07
N LEU A 53 8.62 12.84 0.69
CA LEU A 53 8.22 13.75 1.77
C LEU A 53 7.10 14.70 1.35
N PHE A 54 7.19 15.27 0.15
CA PHE A 54 6.24 16.27 -0.35
C PHE A 54 5.08 15.69 -1.18
N GLY A 55 5.09 14.38 -1.48
CA GLY A 55 4.10 13.79 -2.39
C GLY A 55 4.17 14.37 -3.80
N SER A 56 5.39 14.54 -4.31
CA SER A 56 5.63 15.05 -5.66
C SER A 56 5.32 14.00 -6.73
N LEU A 57 4.75 14.43 -7.85
CA LEU A 57 4.49 13.60 -9.04
C LEU A 57 5.77 13.29 -9.83
N ASP A 58 6.83 14.05 -9.60
CA ASP A 58 8.10 13.94 -10.28
C ASP A 58 9.28 14.04 -9.29
N THR A 59 10.43 13.51 -9.67
CA THR A 59 11.62 13.49 -8.80
C THR A 59 12.31 14.86 -8.66
N GLY A 60 11.93 15.84 -9.48
CA GLY A 60 12.40 17.23 -9.42
C GLY A 60 11.54 18.13 -8.52
N ASN A 61 10.48 17.60 -7.90
CA ASN A 61 9.56 18.35 -7.04
C ASN A 61 8.89 19.55 -7.73
N PHE A 62 8.61 19.45 -9.04
CA PHE A 62 7.94 20.51 -9.78
C PHE A 62 6.43 20.58 -9.49
N ILE A 63 5.78 19.42 -9.33
CA ILE A 63 4.34 19.35 -9.07
C ILE A 63 4.06 18.39 -7.91
N THR A 64 3.32 18.85 -6.91
CA THR A 64 2.87 18.02 -5.78
C THR A 64 1.39 17.71 -5.84
N VAL A 65 1.03 16.61 -5.17
CA VAL A 65 -0.37 16.30 -4.87
C VAL A 65 -0.93 17.39 -3.94
N ASP A 66 -2.18 17.78 -4.19
CA ASP A 66 -2.91 18.81 -3.42
C ASP A 66 -3.26 18.40 -1.98
N LYS A 67 -3.16 17.09 -1.70
CA LYS A 67 -3.54 16.45 -0.43
C LYS A 67 -2.31 16.09 0.39
N PRO A 68 -2.42 16.04 1.73
CA PRO A 68 -1.36 15.51 2.58
C PRO A 68 -0.90 14.12 2.13
N PRO A 69 0.42 13.87 1.98
CA PRO A 69 0.95 12.69 1.31
C PRO A 69 0.99 11.41 2.16
N LEU A 70 0.24 11.34 3.26
CA LEU A 70 0.32 10.23 4.23
C LEU A 70 0.20 8.84 3.58
N SER A 71 -0.76 8.65 2.66
CA SER A 71 -0.89 7.39 1.94
C SER A 71 0.23 7.18 0.91
N GLN A 72 0.70 8.26 0.28
CA GLN A 72 1.81 8.21 -0.68
C GLN A 72 3.12 7.79 -0.02
N TRP A 73 3.34 8.15 1.25
CA TRP A 73 4.52 7.71 2.00
C TRP A 73 4.56 6.20 2.13
N VAL A 74 3.45 5.58 2.49
CA VAL A 74 3.35 4.12 2.65
C VAL A 74 3.63 3.42 1.32
N MET A 75 2.98 3.88 0.24
CA MET A 75 3.15 3.30 -1.10
C MET A 75 4.57 3.53 -1.66
N GLY A 76 5.11 4.74 -1.50
CA GLY A 76 6.45 5.08 -1.97
C GLY A 76 7.53 4.32 -1.19
N LEU A 77 7.43 4.20 0.14
CA LEU A 77 8.34 3.39 0.96
C LEU A 77 8.29 1.91 0.58
N SER A 78 7.10 1.37 0.36
CA SER A 78 6.95 0.01 -0.16
C SER A 78 7.65 -0.16 -1.51
N GLY A 79 7.49 0.82 -2.42
CA GLY A 79 8.23 0.88 -3.68
C GLY A 79 9.75 0.98 -3.50
N GLN A 80 10.26 1.67 -2.47
CA GLN A 80 11.70 1.72 -2.18
C GLN A 80 12.22 0.36 -1.69
N ILE A 81 11.45 -0.36 -0.86
CA ILE A 81 11.87 -1.63 -0.26
C ILE A 81 11.78 -2.78 -1.26
N PHE A 82 10.71 -2.84 -2.05
CA PHE A 82 10.39 -3.98 -2.92
C PHE A 82 10.58 -3.70 -4.42
N GLY A 83 10.88 -2.46 -4.79
CA GLY A 83 10.86 -1.98 -6.17
C GLY A 83 9.45 -1.57 -6.61
N PHE A 84 9.35 -0.43 -7.31
CA PHE A 84 8.07 0.11 -7.73
C PHE A 84 7.33 -0.81 -8.71
N SER A 85 6.11 -1.16 -8.34
CA SER A 85 5.18 -1.99 -9.10
C SER A 85 3.74 -1.77 -8.61
N SER A 86 2.76 -2.18 -9.41
CA SER A 86 1.34 -2.20 -9.02
C SER A 86 1.13 -2.89 -7.66
N ALA A 87 1.76 -4.04 -7.43
CA ALA A 87 1.66 -4.77 -6.17
C ALA A 87 2.25 -3.97 -4.99
N SER A 88 3.46 -3.42 -5.13
CA SER A 88 4.10 -2.62 -4.08
C SER A 88 3.30 -1.38 -3.69
N MET A 89 2.46 -0.86 -4.59
CA MET A 89 1.63 0.32 -4.37
C MET A 89 0.23 -0.03 -3.83
N LEU A 90 -0.39 -1.13 -4.30
CA LEU A 90 -1.79 -1.46 -3.95
C LEU A 90 -1.94 -2.33 -2.69
N ILE A 91 -0.91 -3.10 -2.32
CA ILE A 91 -0.96 -3.98 -1.16
C ILE A 91 -0.89 -3.24 0.19
N PRO A 92 0.00 -2.27 0.40
CA PRO A 92 0.15 -1.60 1.69
C PRO A 92 -0.90 -0.48 1.89
#